data_AF-A0A350Q7E5-F1
#
_entry.id   AF-A0A350Q7E5-F1
#
_cell.length_a   1.000
_cell.length_b   1.000
_cell.length_c   1.000
_cell.angle_alpha   90.00
_cell.angle_beta   90.00
_cell.angle_gamma   90.00
#
_symmetry.space_group_name_H-M   'P 1'
#
loop_
_entity.id
_entity.type
_entity.pdbx_description
1 polymer ?
#
loop_
_entity_poly.entity_id
_entity_poly.type
_entity_poly.pdbx_seq_one_letter_code
_entity_poly.pdbx_strand_id
1 'polypeptide(L)'
;MSQDPEYLQALPHRDEGLDATLLYAFRPAEGLTRLDDDGDVPTVDAAGADAYFNINLLRYKGEEGREAYERYTANTFPLIAELGGRPVLRLVGEQPLVGDEGWDELLFIMYPSREAFLGMLQDPDYREGTPDRTAGLDNTLFLPTRMTLGGAR
;
A
#
# COMPACT_ATOMS: atom_id res chain seq x y z
N MET A 1 4.56 -16.63 14.83
CA MET A 1 3.19 -16.08 14.96
C MET A 1 2.13 -17.05 14.44
N SER A 2 2.19 -17.51 13.19
CA SER A 2 1.17 -18.43 12.62
C SER A 2 1.07 -19.82 13.27
N GLN A 3 2.12 -20.26 13.98
CA GLN A 3 2.15 -21.53 14.73
C GLN A 3 2.11 -21.30 16.25
N ASP A 4 1.90 -20.06 16.69
CA ASP A 4 1.90 -19.71 18.11
C ASP A 4 0.55 -20.07 18.76
N PRO A 5 0.51 -20.97 19.75
CA PRO A 5 -0.74 -21.43 20.35
C PRO A 5 -1.58 -20.32 21.00
N GLU A 6 -0.94 -19.30 21.59
CA GLU A 6 -1.68 -18.17 22.20
C GLU A 6 -2.32 -17.29 21.12
N TYR A 7 -1.60 -17.06 20.01
CA TYR A 7 -2.13 -16.32 18.87
C TYR A 7 -3.32 -17.05 18.23
N LEU A 8 -3.21 -18.37 18.05
CA LEU A 8 -4.24 -19.20 17.43
C LEU A 8 -5.51 -19.27 18.27
N GLN A 9 -5.40 -19.30 19.61
CA GLN A 9 -6.56 -19.31 20.51
C GLN A 9 -7.40 -18.01 20.46
N ALA A 10 -6.81 -16.90 19.99
CA ALA A 10 -7.52 -15.62 19.86
C ALA A 10 -8.27 -15.46 18.53
N LEU A 11 -8.09 -16.36 17.56
CA LEU A 11 -8.72 -16.28 16.23
C LEU A 11 -10.24 -16.55 16.23
N PRO A 12 -10.78 -17.57 16.95
CA PRO A 12 -12.20 -17.95 16.85
C PRO A 12 -13.21 -16.86 17.26
N HIS A 13 -12.76 -15.80 17.95
CA HIS A 13 -13.62 -14.68 18.32
C HIS A 13 -13.52 -13.50 17.35
N ARG A 14 -12.56 -13.53 16.41
CA ARG A 14 -12.26 -12.41 15.50
C ARG A 14 -12.93 -12.54 14.14
N ASP A 15 -13.31 -13.76 13.77
CA ASP A 15 -13.99 -14.11 12.52
C ASP A 15 -15.51 -14.27 12.69
N GLU A 16 -16.00 -14.40 13.94
CA GLU A 16 -17.44 -14.43 14.23
C GLU A 16 -18.16 -13.18 13.69
N GLY A 17 -19.02 -13.38 12.68
CA GLY A 17 -19.86 -12.34 12.09
C GLY A 17 -19.26 -11.60 10.89
N LEU A 18 -18.09 -12.02 10.39
CA LEU A 18 -17.49 -11.48 9.17
C LEU A 18 -17.83 -12.37 7.96
N ASP A 19 -18.32 -11.75 6.88
CA ASP A 19 -18.51 -12.45 5.59
C ASP A 19 -17.17 -12.81 4.92
N ALA A 20 -16.09 -12.10 5.27
CA ALA A 20 -14.73 -12.37 4.84
C ALA A 20 -13.72 -11.88 5.88
N THR A 21 -12.67 -12.67 6.12
CA THR A 21 -11.55 -12.29 6.99
C THR A 21 -10.26 -12.33 6.18
N LEU A 22 -9.52 -11.21 6.18
CA LEU A 22 -8.17 -11.14 5.66
C LEU A 22 -7.18 -11.03 6.82
N LEU A 23 -6.44 -12.10 7.08
CA LEU A 23 -5.25 -12.05 7.93
C LEU A 23 -4.07 -12.52 7.08
N TYR A 24 -3.09 -11.64 6.87
CA TYR A 24 -2.02 -11.89 5.92
C TYR A 24 -0.66 -11.48 6.48
N ALA A 25 0.36 -12.29 6.23
CA ALA A 25 1.73 -12.00 6.64
C ALA A 25 2.47 -11.24 5.53
N PHE A 26 3.14 -10.16 5.92
CA PHE A 26 3.94 -9.34 5.03
C PHE A 26 5.34 -9.17 5.61
N ARG A 27 6.32 -9.07 4.72
CA ARG A 27 7.70 -8.69 5.05
C ARG A 27 8.09 -7.37 4.35
N PRO A 28 9.08 -6.62 4.86
CA PRO A 28 9.58 -5.43 4.18
C PRO A 28 10.05 -5.75 2.75
N ALA A 29 9.71 -4.89 1.79
CA ALA A 29 10.34 -4.92 0.48
C ALA A 29 11.78 -4.41 0.56
N GLU A 30 12.70 -5.06 -0.14
CA GLU A 30 14.07 -4.58 -0.26
C GLU A 30 14.11 -3.27 -1.07
N GLY A 31 15.04 -2.37 -0.72
CA GLY A 31 15.30 -1.15 -1.49
C GLY A 31 14.39 0.04 -1.23
N LEU A 32 13.29 -0.10 -0.49
CA LEU A 32 12.42 1.04 -0.10
C LEU A 32 12.78 1.65 1.27
N THR A 33 13.77 1.10 1.98
CA THR A 33 14.15 1.52 3.34
C THR A 33 14.96 2.82 3.40
N ARG A 34 15.14 3.53 2.28
CA ARG A 34 15.93 4.77 2.20
C ARG A 34 15.25 5.75 1.26
N LEU A 35 14.38 6.59 1.80
CA LEU A 35 13.69 7.63 1.02
C LEU A 35 14.04 9.05 1.47
N ASP A 36 14.94 9.20 2.43
CA ASP A 36 15.72 10.43 2.62
C ASP A 36 17.22 10.13 2.60
N ASP A 37 18.00 11.18 2.36
CA ASP A 37 19.47 11.12 2.27
C ASP A 37 20.13 10.68 3.59
N ASP A 38 19.38 10.74 4.71
CA ASP A 38 19.84 10.43 6.05
C ASP A 38 19.57 8.97 6.47
N GLY A 39 18.80 8.22 5.67
CA GLY A 39 18.48 6.81 5.92
C GLY A 39 17.38 6.60 6.96
N ASP A 40 16.58 7.63 7.23
CA ASP A 40 15.41 7.56 8.09
C ASP A 40 14.19 7.06 7.30
N VAL A 41 13.29 6.38 8.01
CA VAL A 41 11.97 6.01 7.47
C VAL A 41 11.07 7.23 7.67
N PRO A 42 10.46 7.81 6.62
CA PRO A 42 9.62 8.98 6.78
C PRO A 42 8.48 8.67 7.75
N THR A 43 8.51 9.30 8.93
CA THR A 43 7.46 9.13 9.93
C THR A 43 6.20 9.87 9.48
N VAL A 44 5.04 9.28 9.80
CA VAL A 44 3.71 9.86 9.49
C VAL A 44 3.50 11.19 10.23
N ASP A 45 4.21 11.40 11.34
CA ASP A 45 4.16 12.60 12.18
C ASP A 45 4.58 13.89 11.45
N ALA A 46 5.29 13.79 10.32
CA ALA A 46 5.69 14.94 9.51
C ALA A 46 4.63 15.38 8.48
N ALA A 47 3.52 14.66 8.33
CA ALA A 47 2.61 14.84 7.19
C ALA A 47 1.63 16.03 7.35
N GLY A 48 1.49 16.57 8.56
CA GLY A 48 0.57 17.69 8.84
C GLY A 48 -0.92 17.28 8.83
N ALA A 49 -1.80 18.19 9.25
CA ALA A 49 -3.23 17.90 9.46
C ALA A 49 -4.00 17.55 8.17
N ASP A 50 -3.52 17.99 7.01
CA ASP A 50 -4.20 17.81 5.72
C ASP A 50 -3.79 16.54 4.97
N ALA A 51 -2.80 15.81 5.50
CA ALA A 51 -2.22 14.62 4.91
C ALA A 51 -3.28 13.63 4.43
N TYR A 52 -3.03 13.10 3.24
CA TYR A 52 -3.89 12.13 2.59
C TYR A 52 -3.09 10.88 2.26
N PHE A 53 -3.66 9.72 2.51
CA PHE A 53 -2.95 8.47 2.38
C PHE A 53 -3.72 7.45 1.55
N ASN A 54 -2.98 6.58 0.90
CA ASN A 54 -3.52 5.52 0.08
C ASN A 54 -2.90 4.19 0.52
N ILE A 55 -3.72 3.27 1.02
CA ILE A 55 -3.29 1.88 1.20
C ILE A 55 -3.74 1.12 -0.04
N ASN A 56 -2.78 0.48 -0.72
CA ASN A 56 -3.03 -0.40 -1.84
C ASN A 56 -2.63 -1.80 -1.41
N LEU A 57 -3.55 -2.74 -1.58
CA LEU A 57 -3.25 -4.15 -1.53
C LEU A 57 -3.39 -4.71 -2.94
N LEU A 58 -2.35 -5.38 -3.43
CA LEU A 58 -2.18 -5.69 -4.85
C LEU A 58 -1.99 -7.19 -5.05
N ARG A 59 -2.70 -7.74 -6.03
CA ARG A 59 -2.42 -9.05 -6.62
C ARG A 59 -2.15 -8.89 -8.11
N TYR A 60 -1.01 -9.38 -8.57
CA TYR A 60 -0.56 -9.29 -9.95
C TYR A 60 -1.14 -10.42 -10.80
N LYS A 61 -1.31 -10.19 -12.10
CA LYS A 61 -1.61 -11.23 -13.10
C LYS A 61 -0.34 -12.01 -13.46
N GLY A 62 0.22 -12.73 -12.50
CA GLY A 62 1.50 -13.43 -12.65
C GLY A 62 2.67 -12.47 -12.90
N GLU A 63 3.77 -13.00 -13.44
CA GLU A 63 5.01 -12.24 -13.66
C GLU A 63 4.84 -11.13 -14.71
N GLU A 64 4.20 -11.41 -15.84
CA GLU A 64 3.93 -10.40 -16.88
C GLU A 64 3.06 -9.25 -16.33
N GLY A 65 2.10 -9.58 -15.47
CA GLY A 65 1.27 -8.58 -14.80
C GLY A 65 2.09 -7.71 -13.84
N ARG A 66 3.02 -8.31 -13.12
CA ARG A 66 3.95 -7.58 -12.25
C ARG A 66 4.83 -6.62 -13.07
N GLU A 67 5.40 -7.07 -14.18
CA GLU A 67 6.21 -6.21 -15.07
C GLU A 67 5.40 -5.05 -15.64
N ALA A 68 4.14 -5.28 -16.00
CA ALA A 68 3.22 -4.22 -16.43
C ALA A 68 2.97 -3.20 -15.31
N TYR A 69 2.77 -3.68 -14.08
CA TYR A 69 2.61 -2.79 -12.94
C TYR A 69 3.89 -2.00 -12.63
N GLU A 70 5.07 -2.63 -12.77
CA GLU A 70 6.36 -1.97 -12.60
C GLU A 70 6.54 -0.81 -13.59
N ARG A 71 6.20 -0.98 -14.88
CA ARG A 71 6.18 0.13 -15.86
C ARG A 71 5.25 1.26 -15.44
N TYR A 72 4.04 0.94 -14.99
CA TYR A 72 3.10 1.93 -14.47
C TYR A 72 3.69 2.73 -13.29
N THR A 73 4.33 2.04 -12.34
CA THR A 73 4.93 2.71 -11.17
C THR A 73 6.17 3.54 -11.52
N ALA A 74 6.95 3.16 -12.53
CA ALA A 74 8.10 3.92 -13.00
C ALA A 74 7.72 5.33 -13.47
N ASN A 75 6.53 5.49 -14.07
CA ASN A 75 5.99 6.79 -14.45
C ASN A 75 5.25 7.49 -13.29
N THR A 76 4.58 6.73 -12.43
CA THR A 76 3.71 7.29 -11.39
C THR A 76 4.48 7.83 -10.18
N PHE A 77 5.56 7.17 -9.74
CA PHE A 77 6.30 7.62 -8.55
C PHE A 77 6.98 8.99 -8.70
N PRO A 78 7.58 9.35 -9.86
CA PRO A 78 8.07 10.71 -10.09
C PRO A 78 6.97 11.77 -9.93
N LEU A 79 5.78 11.56 -10.51
CA LEU A 79 4.64 12.48 -10.38
C LEU A 79 4.19 12.64 -8.92
N ILE A 80 4.19 11.53 -8.16
CA ILE A 80 3.89 11.56 -6.72
C ILE A 80 4.90 12.43 -5.99
N ALA A 81 6.19 12.27 -6.28
CA ALA A 81 7.27 13.05 -5.66
C ALA A 81 7.17 14.55 -6.00
N GLU A 82 6.87 14.90 -7.25
CA GLU A 82 6.67 16.28 -7.69
C GLU A 82 5.51 16.98 -6.95
N LEU A 83 4.48 16.22 -6.60
CA LEU A 83 3.33 16.69 -5.82
C LEU A 83 3.57 16.65 -4.31
N GLY A 84 4.82 16.41 -3.88
CA GLY A 84 5.23 16.35 -2.47
C GLY A 84 4.81 15.07 -1.75
N GLY A 85 4.28 14.08 -2.48
CA GLY A 85 3.95 12.76 -1.96
C GLY A 85 5.15 11.84 -1.91
N ARG A 86 5.02 10.72 -1.18
CA ARG A 86 6.07 9.70 -1.07
C ARG A 86 5.50 8.35 -0.63
N PRO A 87 6.16 7.23 -0.98
CA PRO A 87 5.91 5.97 -0.30
C PRO A 87 6.25 6.11 1.19
N VAL A 88 5.36 5.64 2.04
CA VAL A 88 5.59 5.48 3.50
C VAL A 88 6.04 4.05 3.78
N LEU A 89 5.40 3.08 3.12
CA LEU A 89 5.69 1.66 3.30
C LEU A 89 5.47 0.90 2.00
N ARG A 90 6.34 -0.09 1.79
CA ARG A 90 6.18 -1.13 0.78
C ARG A 90 6.50 -2.48 1.40
N LEU A 91 5.55 -3.39 1.35
CA LEU A 91 5.71 -4.74 1.86
C LEU A 91 5.43 -5.77 0.78
N VAL A 92 6.14 -6.88 0.84
CA VAL A 92 5.91 -8.06 0.01
C VAL A 92 5.05 -9.04 0.79
N GLY A 93 4.00 -9.55 0.15
CA GLY A 93 3.17 -10.60 0.74
C GLY A 93 3.94 -11.92 0.84
N GLU A 94 3.82 -12.60 1.98
CA GLU A 94 4.40 -13.92 2.18
C GLU A 94 3.36 -15.03 2.05
N GLN A 95 2.32 -14.98 2.87
CA GLN A 95 1.27 -16.00 2.91
C GLN A 95 0.03 -15.53 3.68
N PRO A 96 -1.17 -16.01 3.33
CA PRO A 96 -2.33 -15.83 4.18
C PRO A 96 -2.17 -16.61 5.48
N LEU A 97 -2.65 -16.04 6.58
CA LEU A 97 -2.78 -16.70 7.89
C LEU A 97 -4.22 -17.12 8.16
N VAL A 98 -5.19 -16.41 7.59
CA VAL A 98 -6.62 -16.76 7.50
C VAL A 98 -7.12 -16.38 6.11
N GLY A 99 -7.90 -17.28 5.49
CA GLY A 99 -8.39 -17.16 4.13
C GLY A 99 -7.47 -17.77 3.09
N ASP A 100 -7.97 -17.89 1.85
CA ASP A 100 -7.26 -18.55 0.74
C ASP A 100 -6.75 -17.54 -0.31
N GLU A 101 -7.06 -16.26 -0.15
CA GLU A 101 -6.64 -15.22 -1.10
C GLU A 101 -5.16 -14.84 -0.91
N GLY A 102 -4.39 -14.92 -1.99
CA GLY A 102 -3.01 -14.40 -2.07
C GLY A 102 -2.97 -12.91 -2.35
N TRP A 103 -1.95 -12.23 -1.82
CA TRP A 103 -1.63 -10.83 -2.11
C TRP A 103 -0.12 -10.69 -2.28
N ASP A 104 0.31 -9.99 -3.31
CA ASP A 104 1.73 -9.90 -3.66
C ASP A 104 2.40 -8.71 -2.98
N GLU A 105 1.68 -7.60 -2.83
CA GLU A 105 2.27 -6.35 -2.37
C GLU A 105 1.28 -5.46 -1.61
N LEU A 106 1.78 -4.80 -0.57
CA LEU A 106 1.10 -3.70 0.11
C LEU A 106 1.92 -2.42 -0.08
N LEU A 107 1.29 -1.39 -0.64
CA LEU A 107 1.84 -0.05 -0.75
C LEU A 107 1.06 0.93 0.10
N PHE A 108 1.77 1.70 0.91
CA PHE A 108 1.21 2.81 1.66
C PHE A 108 1.87 4.10 1.20
N ILE A 109 1.09 4.99 0.59
CA ILE A 109 1.58 6.23 -0.03
C ILE A 109 0.97 7.43 0.70
N MET A 110 1.79 8.44 0.98
CA MET A 110 1.36 9.71 1.56
C MET A 110 1.37 10.81 0.49
N TYR A 111 0.41 11.71 0.57
CA TYR A 111 0.33 12.99 -0.13
C TYR A 111 0.16 14.10 0.90
N PRO A 112 0.71 15.30 0.65
CA PRO A 112 0.61 16.42 1.58
C PRO A 112 -0.84 16.92 1.73
N SER A 113 -1.69 16.64 0.74
CA SER A 113 -3.12 16.96 0.80
C SER A 113 -3.94 16.06 -0.13
N ARG A 114 -5.26 16.10 0.02
CA ARG A 114 -6.19 15.44 -0.90
C ARG A 114 -6.11 16.04 -2.30
N GLU A 115 -5.86 17.35 -2.40
CA GLU A 115 -5.72 18.09 -3.64
C GLU A 115 -4.50 17.60 -4.42
N ALA A 116 -3.37 17.34 -3.74
CA ALA A 116 -2.18 16.74 -4.36
C ALA A 116 -2.49 15.35 -4.93
N PHE A 117 -3.18 14.49 -4.18
CA PHE A 117 -3.63 13.18 -4.69
C PHE A 117 -4.53 13.31 -5.93
N LEU A 118 -5.50 14.22 -5.90
CA LEU A 118 -6.37 14.46 -7.06
C LEU A 118 -5.64 15.06 -8.26
N GLY A 119 -4.63 15.90 -8.01
CA GLY A 119 -3.74 16.44 -9.04
C GLY A 119 -3.03 15.32 -9.79
N MET A 120 -2.49 14.34 -9.07
CA MET A 120 -1.87 13.14 -9.66
C MET A 120 -2.86 12.37 -10.58
N LEU A 121 -4.10 12.16 -10.15
CA LEU A 121 -5.12 11.49 -10.99
C LEU A 121 -5.51 12.31 -12.25
N GLN A 122 -5.28 13.62 -12.22
CA GLN A 122 -5.59 14.51 -13.33
C GLN A 122 -4.44 14.67 -14.33
N ASP A 123 -3.24 14.26 -13.92
CA ASP A 123 -2.04 14.35 -14.72
C ASP A 123 -2.15 13.51 -16.02
N PRO A 124 -1.80 14.06 -17.19
CA PRO A 124 -1.83 13.32 -18.45
C PRO A 124 -0.91 12.09 -18.46
N ASP A 125 0.29 12.20 -17.89
CA ASP A 125 1.30 11.14 -17.90
C ASP A 125 0.86 10.00 -16.96
N TYR A 126 0.21 10.35 -15.85
CA TYR A 126 -0.44 9.36 -14.99
C TYR A 126 -1.51 8.57 -15.76
N ARG A 127 -2.38 9.28 -16.50
CA ARG A 127 -3.48 8.65 -17.26
C ARG A 127 -2.96 7.75 -18.37
N GLU A 128 -1.88 8.15 -19.04
CA GLU A 128 -1.23 7.33 -20.07
C GLU A 128 -0.69 6.00 -19.51
N GLY A 129 -0.26 5.97 -18.24
CA GLY A 129 0.17 4.75 -17.57
C GLY A 129 -0.96 3.84 -17.03
N THR A 130 -2.21 4.31 -16.95
CA THR A 130 -3.32 3.52 -16.38
C THR A 130 -3.66 2.20 -17.10
N PRO A 131 -3.45 2.04 -18.42
CA PRO A 131 -3.61 0.76 -19.09
C PRO A 131 -2.67 -0.31 -18.53
N ASP A 132 -1.40 0.03 -18.25
CA ASP A 132 -0.42 -0.89 -17.66
C ASP A 132 -0.83 -1.29 -16.22
N ARG A 133 -1.37 -0.36 -15.43
CA ARG A 133 -1.97 -0.66 -14.12
C ARG A 133 -3.09 -1.70 -14.23
N THR A 134 -3.97 -1.53 -15.22
CA THR A 134 -5.14 -2.39 -15.43
C THR A 134 -4.73 -3.77 -15.97
N ALA A 135 -3.76 -3.79 -16.88
CA ALA A 135 -3.17 -5.02 -17.38
C ALA A 135 -2.45 -5.80 -16.28
N GLY A 136 -1.77 -5.09 -15.38
CA GLY A 136 -0.91 -5.71 -14.36
C GLY A 136 -1.65 -6.37 -13.19
N LEU A 137 -2.82 -5.86 -12.80
CA LEU A 137 -3.51 -6.30 -11.59
C LEU A 137 -4.61 -7.31 -11.87
N ASP A 138 -4.59 -8.41 -11.12
CA ASP A 138 -5.67 -9.38 -11.03
C ASP A 138 -6.73 -8.94 -10.01
N ASN A 139 -6.27 -8.44 -8.87
CA ASN A 139 -7.12 -7.88 -7.83
C ASN A 139 -6.45 -6.71 -7.11
N THR A 140 -7.26 -5.80 -6.57
CA THR A 140 -6.75 -4.70 -5.75
C THR A 140 -7.78 -4.21 -4.75
N LEU A 141 -7.32 -3.94 -3.53
CA LEU A 141 -8.03 -3.09 -2.59
C LEU A 141 -7.35 -1.72 -2.55
N PHE A 142 -8.14 -0.67 -2.74
CA PHE A 142 -7.67 0.71 -2.69
C PHE A 142 -8.42 1.46 -1.59
N LEU A 143 -7.68 1.87 -0.55
CA LEU A 143 -8.23 2.46 0.66
C LEU A 143 -7.63 3.87 0.81
N PRO A 144 -8.25 4.88 0.18
CA PRO A 144 -7.85 6.25 0.39
C PRO A 144 -8.39 6.75 1.74
N THR A 145 -7.56 7.41 2.52
CA THR A 145 -7.91 7.79 3.89
C THR A 145 -7.19 9.07 4.33
N ARG A 146 -7.73 9.70 5.37
CA ARG A 146 -7.01 10.68 6.19
C ARG A 146 -6.70 10.00 7.51
N MET A 147 -5.42 9.89 7.87
CA MET A 147 -5.08 9.36 9.17
C MET A 147 -5.35 10.42 10.24
N THR A 148 -6.16 10.09 11.22
CA THR A 148 -6.09 10.75 12.53
C THR A 148 -5.08 9.95 13.34
N LEU A 149 -3.81 10.37 13.33
CA LEU A 149 -2.88 9.87 14.34
C LEU A 149 -3.40 10.38 15.68
N GLY A 150 -3.79 9.46 16.56
CA GLY A 150 -4.27 9.81 17.88
C GLY A 150 -3.20 10.63 18.59
N GLY A 151 -3.47 11.92 18.82
CA GLY A 151 -2.70 12.69 19.78
C GLY A 151 -2.64 11.92 21.08
N ALA A 152 -1.44 11.83 21.67
CA ALA A 152 -1.23 11.23 22.98
C ALA A 152 -2.39 11.61 23.91
N ARG A 153 -3.14 10.61 24.38
CA ARG A 153 -4.00 10.74 25.55
C ARG A 153 -3.25 10.19 26.74
#